data_AF-A0A7J8ZF58-F1
#
_entry.id   AF-A0A7J8ZF58-F1
#
_cell.length_a   1.000
_cell.length_b   1.000
_cell.length_c   1.000
_cell.angle_alpha   90.00
_cell.angle_beta   90.00
_cell.angle_gamma   90.00
#
_symmetry.space_group_name_H-M   'P 1'
#
loop_
_entity.id
_entity.type
_entity.pdbx_description
1 polymer ?
#
loop_
_entity_poly.entity_id
_entity_poly.type
_entity_poly.pdbx_seq_one_letter_code
_entity_poly.pdbx_strand_id
1 'polypeptide(L)'
;MSLYLRVAKKEMEIQHFSHHHPLVFIQDHSVAALCLGCEKPVEGWSYGCSQCEFYLRKGCAELELAPQIQHPFHPKHPLTLLPKSPYPSVCDLCGKEFEGF
;
A
#
# COMPACT_ATOMS: atom_id res chain seq x y z
N MET A 1 28.19 -5.38 30.45
CA MET A 1 28.35 -5.47 28.99
C MET A 1 27.34 -6.51 28.51
N SER A 2 26.33 -6.25 27.69
CA SER A 2 25.99 -5.07 26.92
C SER A 2 24.48 -5.07 26.62
N LEU A 3 23.95 -3.87 26.43
CA LEU A 3 22.54 -3.49 26.25
C LEU A 3 22.01 -3.84 24.84
N TYR A 4 21.61 -5.08 24.56
CA TYR A 4 21.04 -5.40 23.23
C TYR A 4 19.72 -6.18 23.26
N LEU A 5 19.00 -6.19 24.39
CA LEU A 5 17.66 -6.78 24.47
C LEU A 5 16.52 -5.79 24.19
N ARG A 6 16.79 -4.58 23.68
CA ARG A 6 15.74 -3.60 23.34
C ARG A 6 16.09 -2.85 22.06
N VAL A 7 15.09 -2.72 21.19
CA VAL A 7 15.00 -1.90 19.97
C VAL A 7 15.40 -2.59 18.66
N ALA A 8 14.45 -3.31 18.02
CA ALA A 8 14.37 -3.50 16.56
C ALA A 8 13.03 -4.12 16.06
N LYS A 9 12.03 -4.40 16.92
CA LYS A 9 10.82 -5.11 16.48
C LYS A 9 9.70 -4.22 15.89
N LYS A 10 9.94 -2.92 15.68
CA LYS A 10 8.89 -1.95 15.30
C LYS A 10 9.07 -1.32 13.91
N GLU A 11 10.18 -1.57 13.22
CA GLU A 11 10.48 -0.99 11.89
C GLU A 11 10.29 -1.98 10.73
N MET A 12 9.89 -3.22 11.02
CA MET A 12 9.71 -4.28 10.02
C MET A 12 8.24 -4.53 9.66
N GLU A 13 7.29 -3.84 10.28
CA GLU A 13 5.86 -4.04 10.05
C GLU A 13 5.11 -2.71 9.98
N ILE A 14 4.17 -2.59 9.05
CA ILE A 14 3.27 -1.44 8.92
C ILE A 14 1.81 -1.90 8.95
N GLN A 15 0.93 -1.06 9.48
CA GLN A 15 -0.51 -1.22 9.33
C GLN A 15 -0.97 -0.35 8.17
N HIS A 16 -1.14 -0.96 7.00
CA HIS A 16 -1.50 -0.20 5.81
C HIS A 16 -2.99 0.16 5.80
N PHE A 17 -3.37 1.40 5.46
CA PHE A 17 -4.79 1.83 5.48
C PHE A 17 -5.71 1.00 4.56
N SER A 18 -5.16 0.38 3.52
CA SER A 18 -5.92 -0.46 2.59
C SER A 18 -6.01 -1.93 2.98
N HIS A 19 -5.23 -2.38 3.97
CA HIS A 19 -5.14 -3.79 4.32
C HIS A 19 -5.21 -4.02 5.82
N HIS A 20 -6.01 -5.00 6.24
CA HIS A 20 -6.35 -5.18 7.65
C HIS A 20 -5.28 -5.95 8.42
N HIS A 21 -4.42 -6.71 7.73
CA HIS A 21 -3.29 -7.39 8.36
C HIS A 21 -2.03 -6.52 8.35
N PRO A 22 -1.12 -6.70 9.32
CA PRO A 22 0.20 -6.09 9.25
C PRO A 22 0.95 -6.55 8.00
N LEU A 23 1.63 -5.61 7.34
CA LEU A 23 2.52 -5.91 6.23
C LEU A 23 3.96 -5.91 6.73
N VAL A 24 4.71 -6.97 6.44
CA VAL A 24 6.10 -7.15 6.84
C VAL A 24 7.02 -6.62 5.74
N PHE A 25 8.09 -5.94 6.12
CA PHE A 25 9.13 -5.47 5.20
C PHE A 25 9.91 -6.65 4.60
N ILE A 26 10.05 -6.64 3.28
CA ILE A 26 10.74 -7.68 2.51
C ILE A 26 11.85 -7.00 1.71
N GLN A 27 13.08 -7.50 1.86
CA GLN A 27 14.25 -6.98 1.15
C GLN A 27 14.53 -7.70 -0.17
N ASP A 28 14.14 -8.97 -0.27
CA ASP A 28 14.40 -9.84 -1.42
C ASP A 28 13.18 -10.71 -1.72
N HIS A 29 12.86 -10.84 -3.00
CA HIS A 29 11.71 -11.59 -3.50
C HIS A 29 12.18 -12.89 -4.14
N SER A 30 11.85 -14.01 -3.52
CA SER A 30 12.04 -15.33 -4.13
C SER A 30 10.99 -15.66 -5.20
N VAL A 31 9.90 -14.89 -5.27
CA VAL A 31 8.76 -15.10 -6.17
C VAL A 31 8.38 -13.79 -6.83
N ALA A 32 8.08 -13.84 -8.13
CA ALA A 32 7.53 -12.71 -8.87
C ALA A 32 6.13 -12.35 -8.33
N ALA A 33 6.01 -11.17 -7.74
CA ALA A 33 4.75 -10.62 -7.24
C ALA A 33 4.44 -9.29 -7.93
N LEU A 34 3.16 -8.94 -8.01
CA LEU A 34 2.69 -7.63 -8.47
C LEU A 34 2.33 -6.74 -7.27
N CYS A 35 2.65 -5.47 -7.39
CA CYS A 35 2.28 -4.45 -6.42
C CYS A 35 0.82 -4.07 -6.63
N LEU A 36 -0.06 -4.41 -5.69
CA LEU A 36 -1.51 -4.16 -5.82
C LEU A 36 -1.85 -2.67 -5.96
N GLY A 37 -1.08 -1.77 -5.35
CA GLY A 37 -1.33 -0.32 -5.46
C GLY A 37 -0.94 0.32 -6.80
N CYS A 38 -0.22 -0.37 -7.71
CA CYS A 38 0.20 0.23 -8.99
C CYS A 38 0.29 -0.75 -10.17
N GLU A 39 -0.04 -2.02 -9.94
CA GLU A 39 -0.06 -3.10 -10.92
C GLU A 39 1.29 -3.38 -11.62
N LYS A 40 2.40 -2.94 -11.04
CA LYS A 40 3.76 -3.20 -11.54
C LYS A 40 4.45 -4.31 -10.74
N PRO A 41 5.43 -5.02 -11.31
CA PRO A 41 6.25 -5.98 -10.58
C PRO A 41 6.83 -5.38 -9.30
N VAL A 42 6.85 -6.17 -8.24
CA VAL A 42 7.55 -5.82 -7.00
C VAL A 42 9.03 -6.12 -7.21
N GLU A 43 9.81 -5.05 -7.38
CA GLU A 43 11.27 -5.11 -7.55
C GLU A 43 11.94 -4.46 -6.34
N GLY A 44 12.89 -5.15 -5.72
CA GLY A 44 13.62 -4.66 -4.54
C GLY A 44 12.76 -4.66 -3.28
N TRP A 45 12.78 -3.55 -2.55
CA TRP A 45 12.15 -3.44 -1.23
C TRP A 45 10.63 -3.32 -1.29
N SER A 46 9.94 -4.06 -0.43
CA SER A 46 8.48 -4.11 -0.41
C SER A 46 7.93 -4.36 0.99
N TYR A 47 6.60 -4.32 1.08
CA TYR A 47 5.84 -4.80 2.23
C TYR A 47 4.86 -5.86 1.75
N GLY A 48 4.82 -6.99 2.45
CA GLY A 48 3.95 -8.12 2.12
C GLY A 48 3.16 -8.64 3.31
N CYS A 49 1.95 -9.11 3.06
CA CYS A 49 1.17 -9.82 4.07
C CYS A 49 1.60 -11.29 4.14
N SER A 50 1.74 -11.84 5.35
CA SER A 50 2.01 -13.27 5.55
C SER A 50 0.75 -14.14 5.49
N GLN A 51 -0.43 -13.52 5.52
CA GLN A 51 -1.74 -14.19 5.57
C GLN A 51 -2.51 -14.11 4.25
N CYS A 52 -2.08 -13.24 3.34
CA CYS A 52 -2.74 -12.96 2.06
C CYS A 52 -1.68 -12.71 0.98
N GLU A 53 -2.05 -12.87 -0.29
CA GLU A 53 -1.20 -12.49 -1.44
C GLU A 53 -1.20 -10.97 -1.67
N PHE A 54 -1.03 -10.20 -0.59
CA PHE A 54 -1.04 -8.74 -0.62
C PHE A 54 0.38 -8.19 -0.57
N TYR A 55 0.83 -7.57 -1.66
CA TYR A 55 2.17 -7.00 -1.79
C TYR A 55 2.14 -5.57 -2.30
N LEU A 56 2.97 -4.71 -1.70
CA LEU A 56 3.18 -3.33 -2.11
C LEU A 56 4.68 -3.05 -2.20
N ARG A 57 5.14 -2.42 -3.28
CA ARG A 57 6.48 -1.82 -3.31
C ARG A 57 6.61 -0.83 -2.16
N LYS A 58 7.80 -0.68 -1.58
CA LYS A 58 8.06 0.24 -0.45
C LYS A 58 7.45 1.62 -0.67
N GLY A 59 7.66 2.22 -1.85
CA GLY A 59 7.11 3.53 -2.18
C GLY A 59 5.58 3.58 -2.28
N CYS A 60 4.92 2.48 -2.67
CA CYS A 60 3.45 2.39 -2.68
C CYS A 60 2.91 2.18 -1.26
N ALA A 61 3.62 1.42 -0.43
CA ALA A 61 3.24 1.14 0.94
C ALA A 61 3.47 2.35 1.87
N GLU A 62 4.47 3.16 1.60
CA GLU A 62 4.77 4.40 2.34
C GLU A 62 4.02 5.62 1.80
N LEU A 63 3.20 5.43 0.75
CA LEU A 63 2.35 6.47 0.19
C LEU A 63 1.23 6.92 1.15
N GLU A 64 1.11 6.26 2.32
CA GLU A 64 0.29 6.71 3.45
C GLU A 64 0.54 8.16 3.88
N LEU A 65 1.68 8.74 3.47
CA LEU A 65 2.04 10.11 3.80
C LEU A 65 1.23 11.17 3.02
N ALA A 66 0.48 10.80 1.97
CA ALA A 66 -0.32 11.74 1.19
C ALA A 66 -1.61 11.09 0.61
N PRO A 67 -2.59 10.74 1.46
CA PRO A 67 -3.86 10.20 0.99
C PRO A 67 -4.71 11.25 0.26
N GLN A 68 -4.28 12.52 0.24
CA GLN A 68 -4.96 13.58 -0.49
C GLN A 68 -4.10 14.12 -1.62
N ILE A 69 -4.71 14.31 -2.79
CA ILE A 69 -4.11 15.00 -3.92
C ILE A 69 -4.90 16.26 -4.26
N GLN A 70 -4.18 17.33 -4.56
CA GLN A 70 -4.75 18.55 -5.14
C GLN A 70 -4.68 18.44 -6.66
N HIS A 71 -5.82 18.14 -7.30
CA HIS A 71 -5.85 18.00 -8.76
C HIS A 71 -6.09 19.37 -9.43
N PRO A 72 -5.36 19.73 -10.51
CA PRO A 72 -5.53 21.03 -11.19
C PRO A 72 -6.95 21.28 -11.70
N PHE A 73 -7.71 20.22 -12.03
CA PHE A 73 -9.11 20.35 -12.46
C PHE A 73 -10.10 20.50 -11.30
N HIS A 74 -9.68 20.23 -10.06
CA HIS A 74 -10.47 20.39 -8.84
C HIS A 74 -9.68 21.15 -7.76
N PRO A 75 -9.24 22.39 -8.03
CA PRO A 75 -8.35 23.13 -7.12
C PRO A 75 -8.99 23.47 -5.78
N LYS A 76 -10.33 23.43 -5.68
CA LYS A 76 -11.09 23.66 -4.45
C LYS A 76 -11.51 22.38 -3.73
N HIS A 77 -11.34 21.22 -4.36
CA HIS A 77 -11.80 19.93 -3.83
C HIS A 77 -10.64 18.93 -3.86
N PRO A 78 -9.84 18.84 -2.77
CA PRO A 78 -8.83 17.80 -2.62
C PRO A 78 -9.47 16.42 -2.77
N LEU A 79 -8.84 15.54 -3.54
CA LEU A 79 -9.30 14.16 -3.71
C LEU A 79 -8.66 13.31 -2.62
N THR A 80 -9.48 12.59 -1.85
CA THR A 80 -9.00 11.66 -0.82
C THR A 80 -9.04 10.25 -1.35
N LEU A 81 -7.92 9.55 -1.27
CA LEU A 81 -7.82 8.13 -1.55
C LEU A 81 -8.51 7.36 -0.42
N LEU A 82 -9.52 6.57 -0.78
CA LEU A 82 -10.20 5.67 0.13
C LEU A 82 -9.76 4.23 -0.17
N PRO A 83 -9.58 3.39 0.86
CA PRO A 83 -9.19 1.99 0.66
C PRO A 83 -10.27 1.17 -0.07
N LYS A 84 -11.54 1.56 0.11
CA LYS A 84 -12.69 0.99 -0.60
C LYS A 84 -13.65 2.10 -1.02
N SER A 85 -14.26 1.92 -2.17
CA SER A 85 -15.31 2.82 -2.65
C SER A 85 -16.59 2.65 -1.80
N PRO A 86 -17.25 3.74 -1.39
CA PRO A 86 -18.61 3.68 -0.84
C PRO A 86 -19.69 3.48 -1.93
N TYR A 87 -19.28 3.54 -3.20
CA TYR A 87 -20.12 3.39 -4.39
C TYR A 87 -19.79 2.08 -5.12
N PRO A 88 -20.59 1.67 -6.13
CA PRO A 88 -20.26 0.52 -6.96
C PRO A 88 -18.81 0.57 -7.45
N SER A 89 -18.13 -0.55 -7.44
CA SER A 89 -16.69 -0.62 -7.74
C SER A 89 -16.43 -0.60 -9.25
N VAL A 90 -17.02 0.37 -9.95
CA VAL A 90 -16.84 0.63 -11.38
C VAL A 90 -16.34 2.04 -11.56
N CYS A 91 -15.29 2.22 -12.37
CA CYS A 91 -14.74 3.55 -12.63
C CYS A 91 -15.63 4.34 -13.60
N ASP A 92 -16.13 5.50 -13.19
CA ASP A 92 -16.95 6.38 -14.04
C ASP A 92 -16.23 6.86 -15.31
N LEU A 93 -14.90 6.87 -15.32
CA LEU A 93 -14.11 7.35 -16.45
C LEU A 93 -13.87 6.26 -17.52
N CYS A 94 -13.62 5.02 -17.12
CA CYS A 94 -13.22 3.94 -18.04
C CYS A 94 -14.17 2.72 -18.05
N GLY A 95 -15.15 2.67 -17.15
CA GLY A 95 -16.15 1.60 -17.05
C GLY A 95 -15.62 0.26 -16.52
N LYS A 96 -14.38 0.21 -16.03
CA LYS A 96 -13.78 -1.03 -15.49
C LYS A 96 -14.12 -1.22 -14.02
N GLU A 97 -14.29 -2.49 -13.65
CA GLU A 97 -14.41 -2.89 -12.24
C GLU A 97 -13.06 -2.78 -11.52
N PHE A 98 -13.10 -2.49 -10.22
CA PHE A 98 -11.94 -2.46 -9.32
C PHE A 98 -12.33 -3.02 -7.95
N GLU A 99 -11.38 -3.52 -7.15
CA GLU A 99 -11.68 -4.11 -5.83
C GLU A 99 -11.33 -3.21 -4.64
N GLY A 100 -10.89 -1.99 -4.93
CA GLY A 100 -10.33 -1.04 -3.95
C GLY A 100 -8.84 -0.85 -4.17
N PHE A 101 -8.13 -0.47 -3.11
CA PHE A 101 -6.66 -0.41 -3.08
C PHE A 101 -6.06 -1.72 -2.53
#